data_AF-A0A2M7N8P8-F1
#
_entry.id   AF-A0A2M7N8P8-F1
#
_cell.length_a   1.000
_cell.length_b   1.000
_cell.length_c   1.000
_cell.angle_alpha   90.00
_cell.angle_beta   90.00
_cell.angle_gamma   90.00
#
_symmetry.space_group_name_H-M   'P 1'
#
loop_
_entity.id
_entity.type
_entity.pdbx_description
1 polymer ?
#
loop_
_entity_poly.entity_id
_entity_poly.type
_entity_poly.pdbx_seq_one_letter_code
_entity_poly.pdbx_strand_id
1 'polypeptide(L)'
;MKNEKQNQDLSWQHPGGKLIELGADKLSDAELLSIIIGTGTKGKSAEQIANEIIRKFDGYKGMANQPLERFLEFKGLGDVKIIRIAAAFEIARRIVKQVLEKNE
;
A
#
# COMPACT_ATOMS: atom_id res chain seq x y z
N MET A 1 34.62 -5.25 -30.49
CA MET A 1 33.23 -4.77 -30.37
C MET A 1 32.71 -5.21 -29.02
N LYS A 2 32.15 -4.29 -28.24
CA LYS A 2 31.97 -4.40 -26.79
C LYS A 2 30.99 -5.52 -26.45
N ASN A 3 31.40 -6.39 -25.51
CA ASN A 3 30.53 -7.35 -24.84
C ASN A 3 29.35 -6.61 -24.20
N GLU A 4 28.16 -6.80 -24.76
CA GLU A 4 26.90 -6.40 -24.14
C GLU A 4 26.70 -7.30 -22.93
N LYS A 5 27.07 -6.72 -21.79
CA LYS A 5 27.00 -7.30 -20.46
C LYS A 5 25.60 -7.83 -20.20
N GLN A 6 25.53 -9.13 -19.90
CA GLN A 6 24.66 -9.74 -18.90
C GLN A 6 23.47 -8.87 -18.48
N ASN A 7 22.29 -9.11 -19.07
CA ASN A 7 21.02 -8.75 -18.46
C ASN A 7 20.94 -9.52 -17.13
N GLN A 8 21.44 -8.92 -16.06
CA GLN A 8 21.34 -9.46 -14.72
C GLN A 8 19.88 -9.31 -14.27
N ASP A 9 19.33 -10.46 -13.91
CA ASP A 9 18.04 -10.74 -13.31
C ASP A 9 17.80 -9.89 -12.04
N LEU A 10 17.42 -8.64 -12.21
CA LEU A 10 17.12 -7.71 -11.13
C LEU A 10 15.62 -7.47 -11.06
N SER A 11 14.85 -8.54 -10.79
CA SER A 11 13.46 -8.40 -10.36
C SER A 11 13.46 -7.75 -8.99
N TRP A 12 13.01 -6.49 -8.92
CA TRP A 12 12.92 -5.78 -7.65
C TRP A 12 12.02 -6.56 -6.70
N GLN A 13 12.53 -6.99 -5.55
CA GLN A 13 11.74 -7.74 -4.58
C GLN A 13 10.91 -6.84 -3.66
N HIS A 14 11.31 -5.58 -3.49
CA HIS A 14 10.57 -4.64 -2.65
C HIS A 14 9.36 -4.06 -3.40
N PRO A 15 8.20 -3.90 -2.75
CA PRO A 15 6.95 -3.45 -3.37
C PRO A 15 7.07 -2.20 -4.24
N GLY A 16 7.81 -1.18 -3.78
CA GLY A 16 8.02 0.04 -4.55
C GLY A 16 8.76 -0.18 -5.88
N GLY A 17 9.72 -1.11 -5.92
CA GLY A 17 10.41 -1.47 -7.15
C GLY A 17 9.53 -2.34 -8.07
N LYS A 18 8.80 -3.30 -7.49
CA LYS A 18 7.78 -4.07 -8.23
C LYS A 18 6.75 -3.17 -8.88
N LEU A 19 6.30 -2.11 -8.19
CA LEU A 19 5.32 -1.18 -8.73
C LEU A 19 5.85 -0.45 -9.98
N ILE A 20 7.13 -0.09 -10.01
CA ILE A 20 7.78 0.56 -11.16
C ILE A 20 7.95 -0.41 -12.33
N GLU A 21 8.38 -1.65 -12.04
CA GLU A 21 8.74 -2.63 -13.07
C GLU A 21 7.53 -3.37 -13.65
N LEU A 22 6.60 -3.77 -12.79
CA LEU A 22 5.52 -4.70 -13.12
C LEU A 22 4.15 -4.04 -13.17
N GLY A 23 4.00 -2.83 -12.61
CA GLY A 23 2.72 -2.14 -12.49
C GLY A 23 1.88 -2.58 -11.30
N ALA A 24 0.89 -1.76 -10.95
CA ALA A 24 0.07 -1.95 -9.74
C ALA A 24 -0.80 -3.21 -9.78
N ASP A 25 -1.17 -3.70 -10.96
CA ASP A 25 -1.98 -4.93 -11.13
C ASP A 25 -1.24 -6.21 -10.73
N LYS A 26 0.09 -6.15 -10.61
CA LYS A 26 0.94 -7.27 -10.17
C LYS A 26 1.25 -7.26 -8.68
N LEU A 27 0.78 -6.25 -7.95
CA LEU A 27 0.95 -6.17 -6.50
C LEU A 27 -0.30 -6.66 -5.79
N SER A 28 -0.10 -7.35 -4.68
CA SER A 28 -1.16 -7.62 -3.72
C SER A 28 -1.58 -6.35 -2.97
N ASP A 29 -2.78 -6.39 -2.36
CA ASP A 29 -3.27 -5.31 -1.51
C ASP A 29 -2.30 -4.97 -0.37
N ALA A 30 -1.64 -5.98 0.20
CA ALA A 30 -0.66 -5.77 1.26
C ALA A 30 0.59 -5.05 0.74
N GLU A 31 1.05 -5.37 -0.46
CA GLU A 31 2.19 -4.69 -1.08
C GLU A 31 1.86 -3.23 -1.39
N LEU A 32 0.69 -2.95 -1.99
CA LEU A 32 0.23 -1.58 -2.24
C LEU A 32 0.10 -0.77 -0.94
N LEU A 33 -0.49 -1.36 0.10
CA LEU A 33 -0.62 -0.69 1.39
C LEU A 33 0.73 -0.45 2.05
N SER A 34 1.68 -1.39 1.93
CA SER A 34 3.02 -1.24 2.50
C SER A 34 3.78 -0.03 1.93
N ILE A 35 3.53 0.33 0.67
CA ILE A 35 4.10 1.52 0.02
C ILE A 35 3.58 2.80 0.69
N ILE A 36 2.28 2.85 1.03
CA ILE A 36 1.67 3.98 1.76
C ILE A 36 2.22 4.07 3.19
N ILE A 37 2.35 2.93 3.86
CA ILE A 37 2.96 2.83 5.19
C ILE A 37 4.42 3.32 5.16
N GLY A 38 5.14 3.03 4.08
CA GLY A 38 6.53 3.39 3.87
C GLY A 38 7.46 2.44 4.60
N THR A 39 7.98 2.85 5.76
CA THR A 39 8.92 2.04 6.52
C THR A 39 8.22 1.14 7.53
N GLY A 40 8.87 0.03 7.88
CA GLY A 40 8.43 -0.86 8.94
C GLY A 40 8.60 -0.27 10.35
N THR A 41 8.70 -1.15 11.33
CA THR A 41 9.12 -0.83 12.70
C THR A 41 10.14 -1.88 13.17
N LYS A 42 10.70 -1.71 14.37
CA LYS A 42 11.65 -2.68 14.93
C LYS A 42 11.00 -4.06 15.03
N GLY A 43 11.55 -5.02 14.28
CA GLY A 43 11.09 -6.41 14.24
C GLY A 43 9.92 -6.69 13.30
N LYS A 44 9.52 -5.74 12.44
CA LYS A 44 8.41 -5.93 11.50
C LYS A 44 8.50 -5.06 10.25
N SER A 45 8.45 -5.65 9.07
CA SER A 45 8.45 -4.91 7.80
C SER A 45 7.12 -4.19 7.57
N ALA A 46 7.11 -3.20 6.67
CA ALA A 46 5.88 -2.51 6.26
C ALA A 46 4.87 -3.49 5.62
N GLU A 47 5.35 -4.47 4.85
CA GLU A 47 4.52 -5.52 4.28
C GLU A 47 3.89 -6.43 5.33
N GLN A 48 4.63 -6.79 6.39
CA GLN A 48 4.08 -7.57 7.50
C GLN A 48 3.00 -6.78 8.25
N ILE A 49 3.21 -5.49 8.48
CA ILE A 49 2.20 -4.61 9.08
C ILE A 49 0.97 -4.52 8.17
N ALA A 50 1.15 -4.27 6.87
CA ALA A 50 0.07 -4.18 5.89
C ALA A 50 -0.75 -5.47 5.83
N ASN A 51 -0.10 -6.63 5.79
CA ASN A 51 -0.76 -7.93 5.79
C ASN A 51 -1.65 -8.13 7.02
N GLU A 52 -1.19 -7.72 8.20
CA GLU A 52 -2.01 -7.83 9.41
C GLU A 52 -3.23 -6.91 9.39
N ILE A 53 -3.06 -5.68 8.89
CA ILE A 53 -4.18 -4.73 8.76
C ILE A 53 -5.22 -5.29 7.80
N ILE A 54 -4.80 -5.74 6.61
CA ILE A 54 -5.68 -6.31 5.58
C ILE A 54 -6.41 -7.54 6.12
N ARG A 55 -5.72 -8.44 6.85
CA ARG A 55 -6.36 -9.62 7.46
C ARG A 55 -7.33 -9.24 8.58
N LYS A 56 -6.98 -8.26 9.42
CA LYS A 56 -7.80 -7.83 10.56
C LYS A 56 -9.10 -7.16 10.11
N PHE A 57 -9.04 -6.41 9.01
CA PHE A 57 -10.17 -5.66 8.48
C PHE A 57 -10.81 -6.28 7.24
N ASP A 58 -10.40 -7.49 6.84
CA ASP A 58 -10.97 -8.21 5.70
C ASP A 58 -10.92 -7.40 4.37
N GLY A 59 -9.73 -6.86 4.07
CA GLY A 59 -9.47 -6.10 2.85
C GLY A 59 -9.74 -4.59 2.95
N TYR A 60 -9.55 -3.87 1.83
CA TYR A 60 -9.69 -2.41 1.79
C TYR A 60 -11.09 -1.92 2.13
N LYS A 61 -12.13 -2.67 1.75
CA LYS A 61 -13.52 -2.29 2.03
C LYS A 61 -13.79 -2.25 3.53
N GLY A 62 -13.37 -3.28 4.27
CA GLY A 62 -13.56 -3.27 5.72
C GLY A 62 -12.66 -2.23 6.39
N MET A 63 -11.44 -2.04 5.88
CA MET A 63 -10.50 -1.02 6.36
C MET A 63 -11.05 0.41 6.21
N ALA A 64 -11.68 0.75 5.08
CA ALA A 64 -12.26 2.07 4.83
C ALA A 64 -13.46 2.41 5.74
N ASN A 65 -14.07 1.40 6.37
CA ASN A 65 -15.20 1.57 7.29
C ASN A 65 -14.76 1.65 8.76
N GLN A 66 -13.46 1.61 9.06
CA GLN A 66 -12.97 1.65 10.44
C GLN A 66 -12.64 3.08 10.89
N PRO A 67 -12.92 3.42 12.16
CA PRO A 67 -12.40 4.64 12.77
C PRO A 67 -10.86 4.60 12.85
N LEU A 68 -10.21 5.77 12.71
CA LEU A 68 -8.74 5.86 12.66
C LEU A 68 -8.07 5.34 13.93
N GLU A 69 -8.75 5.43 15.07
CA GLU A 69 -8.28 4.95 16.36
C GLU A 69 -8.03 3.44 16.36
N ARG A 70 -8.76 2.68 15.53
CA ARG A 70 -8.58 1.22 15.38
C ARG A 70 -7.24 0.89 14.73
N PHE A 71 -6.66 1.82 14.00
CA PHE A 71 -5.35 1.64 13.37
C PHE A 71 -4.20 1.79 14.38
N LEU A 72 -4.43 2.43 15.53
CA LEU A 72 -3.44 2.54 16.61
C LEU A 72 -3.15 1.20 17.29
N GLU A 73 -4.01 0.20 17.10
CA GLU A 73 -3.83 -1.17 17.61
C GLU A 73 -2.66 -1.90 16.93
N PHE A 74 -2.24 -1.46 15.73
CA PHE A 74 -1.16 -2.09 14.99
C PHE A 74 0.19 -1.52 15.40
N LYS A 75 1.03 -2.37 16.01
CA LYS A 75 2.41 -2.02 16.36
C LYS A 75 3.17 -1.52 15.13
N GLY A 76 3.67 -0.29 15.21
CA GLY A 76 4.44 0.35 14.14
C GLY A 76 3.63 1.30 13.25
N LEU A 77 2.35 1.51 13.56
CA LEU A 77 1.43 2.41 12.86
C LEU A 77 1.11 3.64 13.73
N GLY A 78 2.04 4.61 13.77
CA GLY A 78 1.82 5.89 14.44
C GLY A 78 1.05 6.88 13.55
N ASP A 79 0.73 8.05 14.12
CA ASP A 79 -0.14 9.07 13.51
C ASP A 79 0.22 9.39 12.07
N VAL A 80 1.51 9.59 11.76
CA VAL A 80 1.97 9.91 10.40
C VAL A 80 1.54 8.84 9.39
N LYS A 81 1.66 7.56 9.74
CA LYS A 81 1.30 6.45 8.84
C LYS A 81 -0.22 6.32 8.70
N ILE A 82 -0.95 6.53 9.79
CA ILE A 82 -2.43 6.51 9.80
C ILE A 82 -2.97 7.66 8.94
N ILE A 83 -2.46 8.87 9.10
CA ILE A 83 -2.85 10.05 8.30
C ILE A 83 -2.62 9.79 6.80
N ARG A 84 -1.50 9.15 6.42
CA ARG A 84 -1.23 8.79 5.01
C ARG A 84 -2.27 7.83 4.45
N ILE A 85 -2.66 6.81 5.22
CA ILE A 85 -3.71 5.85 4.84
C ILE A 85 -5.06 6.58 4.70
N ALA A 86 -5.42 7.40 5.69
CA ALA A 86 -6.66 8.17 5.68
C ALA A 86 -6.75 9.10 4.45
N ALA A 87 -5.66 9.80 4.14
CA ALA A 87 -5.58 10.67 2.98
C ALA A 87 -5.74 9.88 1.67
N ALA A 88 -5.08 8.71 1.54
CA ALA A 88 -5.21 7.86 0.36
C ALA A 88 -6.65 7.41 0.12
N PHE A 89 -7.36 7.00 1.18
CA PHE A 89 -8.77 6.62 1.08
C PHE A 89 -9.69 7.78 0.74
N GLU A 90 -9.48 8.96 1.33
CA GLU A 90 -10.28 10.13 0.99
C GLU A 90 -10.06 10.57 -0.47
N ILE A 91 -8.83 10.50 -0.97
CA ILE A 91 -8.53 10.74 -2.38
C ILE A 91 -9.30 9.75 -3.27
N ALA A 92 -9.22 8.44 -2.97
CA ALA A 92 -9.93 7.42 -3.72
C ALA A 92 -11.45 7.67 -3.71
N ARG A 93 -12.02 8.00 -2.55
CA ARG A 93 -13.45 8.34 -2.42
C ARG A 93 -13.86 9.54 -3.27
N ARG A 94 -13.05 10.60 -3.29
CA ARG A 94 -13.29 11.80 -4.11
C ARG A 94 -13.22 11.49 -5.61
N ILE A 95 -12.26 10.69 -6.04
CA ILE A 95 -12.13 10.26 -7.44
C ILE A 95 -13.37 9.48 -7.86
N VAL A 96 -13.78 8.48 -7.07
CA VAL A 96 -14.99 7.68 -7.35
C VAL A 96 -16.22 8.58 -7.43
N LYS A 97 -16.39 9.49 -6.47
CA LYS A 97 -17.51 10.45 -6.47
C LYS A 97 -17.53 11.29 -7.76
N GLN A 98 -16.40 11.86 -8.17
CA GLN A 98 -16.30 12.67 -9.39
C GLN A 98 -16.55 11.86 -10.67
N VAL A 99 -16.13 10.60 -10.71
CA VAL A 99 -16.37 9.70 -11.85
C VAL A 99 -17.85 9.36 -11.96
N LEU A 100 -18.53 9.13 -10.84
CA LEU A 100 -19.97 8.83 -10.82
C LEU A 100 -20.82 10.06 -11.15
N GLU A 101 -20.49 11.24 -10.62
CA GLU A 101 -21.19 12.50 -10.91
C GLU A 101 -21.08 12.95 -12.38
N LYS A 102 -20.03 12.54 -13.11
CA LYS A 102 -19.88 12.84 -14.55
C LYS A 102 -20.75 11.97 -15.46
N ASN A 103 -21.40 10.94 -14.90
CA ASN A 103 -22.27 10.03 -15.64
C ASN A 103 -23.76 10.33 -15.42
N GLU A 104 -24.09 11.44 -14.77
CA GLU A 104 -25.43 12.03 -14.65
C GLU A 104 -25.50 13.35 -15.44
#